data_AF-A0A645IYX6-F1
#
_entry.id   AF-A0A645IYX6-F1
#
_cell.length_a   1.000
_cell.length_b   1.000
_cell.length_c   1.000
_cell.angle_alpha   90.00
_cell.angle_beta   90.00
_cell.angle_gamma   90.00
#
_symmetry.space_group_name_H-M   'P 1'
#
loop_
_entity.id
_entity.type
_entity.pdbx_description
1 polymer ?
#
loop_
_entity_poly.entity_id
_entity_poly.type
_entity_poly.pdbx_seq_one_letter_code
_entity_poly.pdbx_strand_id
1 'polypeptide(L)'
;MFHWHGEQFGLPEGAERLFTSEVCPNQGFIYKENVIGLQFHFESTKESIESILQNDAAFLDGTAYTQTSAEIRNYPIPASNRKLLYRLLDRLKATVPD
;
A
#
# COMPACT_ATOMS: atom_id res chain seq x y z
N MET A 1 -4.27 5.43 4.99
CA MET A 1 -3.70 4.31 4.24
C MET A 1 -2.39 3.93 4.93
N PHE A 2 -2.00 2.66 5.04
CA PHE A 2 -0.72 2.30 5.67
C PHE A 2 0.39 2.31 4.61
N HIS A 3 1.46 3.05 4.89
CA HIS A 3 2.65 3.15 4.04
C HIS A 3 3.85 2.75 4.87
N TRP A 4 4.65 1.82 4.35
CA TRP A 4 5.92 1.42 4.96
C TRP A 4 6.92 1.09 3.85
N HIS A 5 7.53 2.12 3.27
CA HIS A 5 8.47 1.97 2.17
C HIS A 5 9.47 3.13 2.14
N GLY A 6 10.71 2.86 1.71
CA GLY A 6 11.74 3.88 1.47
C GLY A 6 12.03 4.13 -0.01
N GLU A 7 11.60 3.22 -0.89
CA GLU A 7 11.80 3.28 -2.33
C GLU A 7 10.46 3.45 -3.05
N GLN A 8 10.52 3.72 -4.36
CA GLN A 8 9.37 3.74 -5.25
C GLN A 8 9.69 3.04 -6.56
N PHE A 9 8.68 2.43 -7.18
CA PHE A 9 8.82 1.89 -8.53
C PHE A 9 8.66 2.98 -9.60
N GLY A 10 9.32 2.75 -10.74
CA GLY A 10 8.98 3.44 -11.99
C GLY A 10 7.64 2.93 -12.53
N LEU A 11 6.88 3.80 -13.18
CA LEU A 11 5.66 3.38 -13.87
C LEU A 11 6.06 2.57 -15.12
N PRO A 12 5.66 1.28 -15.24
CA PRO A 12 5.99 0.48 -16.41
C PRO A 12 5.44 1.10 -17.70
N GLU A 13 6.12 0.90 -18.82
CA GLU A 13 5.62 1.35 -20.12
C GLU A 13 4.27 0.69 -20.43
N GLY A 14 3.28 1.49 -20.83
CA GLY A 14 1.92 1.03 -21.09
C GLY A 14 1.07 0.76 -19.84
N ALA A 15 1.59 1.02 -18.64
CA ALA A 15 0.79 0.96 -17.41
C ALA A 15 0.01 2.26 -17.18
N GLU A 16 -1.20 2.12 -16.66
CA GLU A 16 -2.05 3.22 -16.21
C GLU A 16 -1.83 3.46 -14.71
N ARG A 17 -1.40 4.66 -14.34
CA ARG A 17 -1.27 5.07 -12.94
C ARG A 17 -2.65 5.24 -12.31
N LEU A 18 -2.87 4.61 -11.15
CA LEU A 18 -4.10 4.70 -10.38
C LEU A 18 -4.03 5.70 -9.23
N PHE A 19 -2.89 5.75 -8.54
CA PHE A 19 -2.74 6.50 -7.30
C PHE A 19 -1.43 7.30 -7.31
N THR A 20 -1.46 8.45 -6.64
CA THR A 20 -0.31 9.35 -6.44
C THR A 20 -0.40 9.99 -5.05
N SER A 21 0.73 10.37 -4.49
CA SER A 21 0.83 11.27 -3.35
C SER A 21 1.85 12.37 -3.62
N GLU A 22 1.95 13.35 -2.70
CA GLU A 22 2.89 14.47 -2.83
C GLU A 22 4.36 14.03 -2.96
N VAL A 23 4.74 12.99 -2.21
CA VAL A 23 6.14 12.51 -2.14
C VAL A 23 6.39 11.20 -2.88
N CYS A 24 5.35 10.58 -3.43
CA CYS A 24 5.47 9.35 -4.19
C CYS A 24 4.46 9.39 -5.35
N PRO A 25 4.90 9.78 -6.56
CA PRO A 25 4.03 9.92 -7.72
C PRO A 25 3.42 8.60 -8.19
N ASN A 26 4.05 7.45 -7.86
CA ASN A 26 3.61 6.14 -8.30
C ASN A 26 3.17 5.30 -7.09
N GLN A 27 1.92 5.47 -6.64
CA GLN A 27 1.38 4.70 -5.51
C GLN A 27 0.64 3.44 -5.94
N GLY A 28 0.22 3.36 -7.20
CA GLY A 28 -0.32 2.14 -7.77
C GLY A 28 -0.60 2.27 -9.25
N PHE A 29 -0.64 1.14 -9.96
CA PHE A 29 -0.90 1.08 -11.39
C PHE A 29 -1.68 -0.18 -11.77
N ILE A 30 -2.34 -0.13 -12.93
CA ILE A 30 -2.80 -1.30 -13.68
C ILE A 30 -1.92 -1.42 -14.92
N TYR A 31 -1.51 -2.63 -15.25
CA TYR A 31 -0.86 -2.95 -16.51
C TYR A 31 -1.67 -4.02 -17.22
N LYS A 32 -2.06 -3.74 -18.47
CA LYS A 32 -3.02 -4.55 -19.24
C LYS A 32 -4.30 -4.79 -18.42
N GLU A 33 -4.89 -5.98 -18.48
CA GLU A 33 -6.16 -6.27 -17.83
C GLU A 33 -6.00 -6.87 -16.42
N ASN A 34 -4.87 -7.51 -16.12
CA ASN A 34 -4.74 -8.43 -15.00
C ASN A 34 -3.47 -8.26 -14.15
N VAL A 35 -2.74 -7.16 -14.29
CA VAL A 35 -1.59 -6.86 -13.43
C VAL A 35 -1.87 -5.58 -12.65
N ILE A 36 -1.73 -5.64 -11.32
CA ILE A 36 -1.89 -4.51 -10.43
C ILE A 36 -0.61 -4.39 -9.59
N GLY A 37 -0.01 -3.21 -9.54
CA GLY A 37 1.05 -2.86 -8.61
C GLY A 37 0.55 -1.84 -7.59
N LEU A 38 0.90 -2.01 -6.31
CA LEU A 38 0.56 -1.11 -5.22
C LEU A 38 1.80 -0.84 -4.37
N GLN A 39 2.00 0.42 -3.99
CA GLN A 39 3.12 0.85 -3.13
C GLN A 39 2.76 0.83 -1.64
N PHE A 40 1.47 0.88 -1.33
CA PHE A 40 0.92 0.94 0.01
C PHE A 40 0.15 -0.35 0.35
N HIS A 41 -0.21 -0.51 1.62
CA HIS A 41 -0.67 -1.79 2.14
C HIS A 41 -2.16 -1.76 2.57
N PHE A 42 -3.05 -2.18 1.67
CA PHE A 42 -4.48 -2.38 2.01
C PHE A 42 -4.71 -3.57 2.95
N GLU A 43 -3.81 -4.55 2.89
CA GLU A 43 -3.85 -5.83 3.59
C GLU A 43 -3.44 -5.75 5.05
N SER A 44 -2.84 -4.64 5.49
CA SER A 44 -2.32 -4.50 6.85
C SER A 44 -3.40 -4.71 7.90
N THR A 45 -3.10 -5.58 8.85
CA THR A 45 -3.84 -5.79 10.09
C THR A 45 -3.08 -5.18 11.27
N LYS A 46 -3.73 -5.08 12.44
CA LYS A 46 -3.07 -4.59 13.66
C LYS A 46 -1.87 -5.47 14.02
N GLU A 47 -2.03 -6.77 13.88
CA GLU A 47 -0.99 -7.77 14.17
C GLU A 47 0.20 -7.60 13.23
N SER A 48 -0.04 -7.41 11.92
CA SER A 48 1.04 -7.17 10.95
C SER A 48 1.78 -5.85 11.21
N ILE A 49 1.05 -4.80 11.59
CA ILE A 49 1.64 -3.48 11.89
C ILE A 49 2.50 -3.57 13.16
N GLU A 50 2.03 -4.26 14.21
CA GLU A 50 2.85 -4.48 15.40
C GLU A 50 4.10 -5.30 15.09
N SER A 51 3.99 -6.34 14.24
CA SER A 51 5.14 -7.10 13.79
C SER A 51 6.17 -6.22 13.08
N ILE A 52 5.72 -5.32 12.19
CA ILE A 52 6.59 -4.35 11.52
C ILE A 52 7.25 -3.42 12.54
N LEU A 53 6.49 -2.84 13.47
CA LEU A 53 7.05 -1.96 14.51
C LEU A 53 8.05 -2.68 15.42
N GLN A 54 7.87 -3.97 15.68
CA GLN A 54 8.80 -4.74 16.51
C GLN A 54 10.12 -5.02 15.81
N ASN A 55 10.10 -5.28 14.51
CA ASN A 55 11.29 -5.69 13.76
C ASN A 55 12.01 -4.51 13.08
N ASP A 56 11.26 -3.50 12.67
CA ASP A 56 11.73 -2.47 11.74
C ASP A 56 11.63 -1.04 12.32
N ALA A 57 11.37 -0.86 13.62
CA ALA A 57 11.28 0.47 14.24
C ALA A 57 12.53 1.34 14.04
N ALA A 58 13.69 0.75 13.74
CA ALA A 58 14.91 1.48 13.40
C ALA A 58 14.78 2.33 12.12
N PHE A 59 13.81 2.05 11.25
CA PHE A 59 13.51 2.84 10.05
C PHE A 59 12.61 4.05 10.30
N LEU A 60 12.11 4.23 11.53
CA LEU A 60 11.39 5.44 11.93
C LEU A 60 12.39 6.57 12.16
N ASP A 61 12.66 7.34 11.11
CA ASP A 61 13.74 8.33 11.06
C ASP A 61 13.34 9.73 11.59
N GLY A 62 12.07 9.94 11.95
CA GLY A 62 11.56 11.22 12.47
C GLY A 62 11.45 12.32 11.42
N THR A 63 11.52 11.99 10.12
CA THR A 63 11.26 12.92 9.03
C THR A 63 9.78 13.29 8.93
N ALA A 64 9.45 14.27 8.10
CA ALA A 64 8.07 14.73 7.91
C ALA A 64 7.10 13.66 7.37
N TYR A 65 7.61 12.53 6.89
CA TYR A 65 6.82 11.46 6.26
C TYR A 65 6.87 10.14 7.03
N THR A 66 7.53 10.10 8.20
CA THR A 66 7.48 8.96 9.12
C THR A 66 6.69 9.34 10.37
N GLN A 67 5.76 8.46 10.75
CA GLN A 67 5.00 8.59 11.99
C GLN A 67 5.75 7.91 13.13
N THR A 68 5.59 8.40 14.35
CA THR A 68 6.09 7.71 15.54
C THR A 68 5.35 6.38 15.75
N SER A 69 5.96 5.43 16.45
CA SER A 69 5.30 4.16 16.76
C SER A 69 3.98 4.36 17.51
N ALA A 70 3.89 5.38 18.37
CA ALA A 70 2.66 5.70 19.09
C ALA A 70 1.54 6.19 18.16
N GLU A 71 1.86 7.06 17.20
CA GLU A 71 0.89 7.52 16.20
C GLU A 71 0.41 6.37 15.31
N ILE A 72 1.32 5.50 14.87
CA ILE A 72 1.00 4.33 14.05
C ILE A 72 0.03 3.40 14.78
N ARG A 73 0.31 3.07 16.05
CA ARG A 73 -0.55 2.20 16.88
C ARG A 73 -1.96 2.76 17.10
N ASN A 74 -2.04 4.07 17.27
CA ASN A 74 -3.30 4.75 17.56
C ASN A 74 -4.11 5.06 16.30
N TYR A 75 -3.52 4.92 15.12
CA TYR A 75 -4.23 5.15 13.87
C TYR A 75 -5.17 3.98 13.55
N PRO A 76 -6.49 4.23 13.38
CA PRO A 76 -7.42 3.16 13.04
C PRO A 76 -7.21 2.66 11.61
N ILE A 77 -7.14 1.35 11.43
CA ILE A 77 -7.11 0.73 10.09
C ILE A 77 -8.47 0.97 9.43
N PRO A 78 -8.55 1.69 8.29
CA PRO A 78 -9.82 1.99 7.66
C PRO A 78 -10.55 0.73 7.20
N ALA A 79 -11.81 0.56 7.59
CA ALA A 79 -12.64 -0.58 7.16
C ALA A 79 -12.82 -0.64 5.62
N SER A 80 -12.68 0.50 4.95
CA SER A 80 -12.70 0.60 3.48
C SER A 80 -11.54 -0.12 2.82
N ASN A 81 -10.39 -0.31 3.50
CA ASN A 81 -9.22 -0.99 2.93
C ASN A 81 -9.59 -2.40 2.44
N ARG A 82 -10.22 -3.18 3.31
CA ARG A 82 -10.66 -4.55 3.00
C ARG A 82 -11.64 -4.57 1.82
N LYS A 83 -12.59 -3.63 1.78
CA LYS A 83 -13.57 -3.53 0.69
C LYS A 83 -12.88 -3.20 -0.64
N LEU A 84 -11.92 -2.29 -0.64
CA LEU A 84 -11.17 -1.92 -1.85
C LEU A 84 -10.25 -3.05 -2.30
N LEU A 85 -9.56 -3.70 -1.37
CA LEU A 85 -8.72 -4.86 -1.67
C LEU A 85 -9.52 -5.97 -2.34
N TYR A 86 -10.67 -6.34 -1.78
CA TYR A 86 -11.51 -7.36 -2.42
C TYR A 86 -12.02 -6.95 -3.79
N ARG A 87 -12.36 -5.66 -4.01
CA ARG A 87 -12.72 -5.19 -5.36
C ARG A 87 -11.57 -5.32 -6.36
N LEU A 88 -10.33 -5.08 -5.94
CA LEU A 88 -9.15 -5.28 -6.80
C LEU A 88 -8.95 -6.78 -7.10
N LEU A 89 -9.08 -7.63 -6.09
CA LEU A 89 -8.95 -9.09 -6.25
C LEU A 89 -10.07 -9.68 -7.12
N ASP A 90 -11.31 -9.22 -6.97
CA ASP A 90 -12.44 -9.62 -7.81
C ASP A 90 -12.22 -9.22 -9.26
N ARG A 91 -11.67 -8.02 -9.51
CA ARG A 91 -11.28 -7.57 -10.86
C ARG A 91 -10.21 -8.49 -11.46
N LEU A 92 -9.18 -8.84 -10.69
CA LEU A 92 -8.12 -9.76 -11.14
C LEU A 92 -8.68 -11.15 -11.45
N LYS A 93 -9.59 -11.65 -10.61
CA LYS A 93 -10.24 -12.94 -10.84
C LYS A 93 -11.05 -12.94 -12.14
N ALA A 94 -11.82 -11.87 -12.39
CA ALA A 94 -12.68 -11.76 -13.57
C ALA A 94 -11.90 -11.75 -14.91
N THR A 95 -10.59 -11.53 -14.89
CA THR A 95 -9.74 -11.49 -16.10
C THR A 95 -8.95 -12.77 -16.34
N VAL A 96 -9.11 -13.79 -15.49
CA VAL A 96 -8.52 -15.13 -15.66
C VAL A 96 -9.61 -16.09 -16.18
N PRO A 97 -9.43 -16.73 -17.36
CA PRO A 97 -10.33 -17.78 -17.83
C PRO A 97 -10.33 -18.99 -16.88
N ASP A 98 -11.47 -19.68 -16.74
CA ASP A 98 -11.61 -20.92 -15.97
C ASP A 98 -10.68 -22.05 -16.44
#